data_AF-A0A963PFF9-F1
#
_entry.id   AF-A0A963PFF9-F1
#
_cell.length_a   1.000
_cell.length_b   1.000
_cell.length_c   1.000
_cell.angle_alpha   90.00
_cell.angle_beta   90.00
_cell.angle_gamma   90.00
#
_symmetry.space_group_name_H-M   'P 1'
#
loop_
_entity.id
_entity.type
_entity.pdbx_description
1 polymer ?
#
loop_
_entity_poly.entity_id
_entity_poly.type
_entity_poly.pdbx_seq_one_letter_code
_entity_poly.pdbx_strand_id
1 'polypeptide(L)'
;MQAIAQQFGLLGQIYQQFVDISERDDPRRKQDLVTARRVLQEGLQQLEIIVKEALEDMPNAELMRDFSTRLTQLRSSLAYHQGSWPAVLIDEDKEGYRASLDEVQQVFADFLMWGKKSFQ
;
A
#
# COMPACT_ATOMS: atom_id res chain seq x y z
N MET A 1 3.32 14.25 14.46
CA MET A 1 3.59 12.81 14.64
C MET A 1 2.31 11.97 14.80
N GLN A 2 1.38 12.30 15.71
CA GLN A 2 0.13 11.53 15.89
C GLN A 2 -0.69 11.32 14.60
N ALA A 3 -0.84 12.36 13.76
CA ALA A 3 -1.56 12.25 12.48
C ALA A 3 -0.90 11.26 11.51
N ILE A 4 0.43 11.18 11.47
CA ILE A 4 1.19 10.23 10.65
C ILE A 4 0.94 8.80 11.14
N ALA A 5 1.05 8.57 12.45
CA ALA A 5 0.80 7.26 13.04
C ALA A 5 -0.64 6.77 12.78
N GLN A 6 -1.62 7.66 12.88
CA GLN A 6 -3.01 7.37 12.52
C GLN A 6 -3.13 7.01 11.03
N GLN A 7 -2.48 7.76 10.15
CA GLN A 7 -2.52 7.49 8.71
C GLN A 7 -1.88 6.15 8.33
N PHE A 8 -0.77 5.77 8.98
CA PHE A 8 -0.21 4.41 8.83
C PHE A 8 -1.17 3.32 9.31
N GLY A 9 -1.94 3.58 10.37
CA GLY A 9 -3.00 2.69 10.84
C GLY A 9 -4.11 2.51 9.81
N LEU A 10 -4.63 3.62 9.26
CA LEU A 10 -5.66 3.61 8.20
C LEU A 10 -5.15 2.91 6.94
N LEU A 11 -3.92 3.19 6.52
CA LEU A 11 -3.30 2.56 5.37
C LEU A 11 -3.20 1.03 5.54
N GLY A 12 -2.88 0.56 6.76
CA GLY A 12 -2.90 -0.87 7.09
C GLY A 12 -4.29 -1.50 6.96
N GLN A 13 -5.34 -0.80 7.39
CA GLN A 13 -6.72 -1.28 7.25
C GLN A 13 -7.16 -1.35 5.79
N ILE A 14 -6.85 -0.31 5.00
CA ILE A 14 -7.14 -0.28 3.56
C ILE A 14 -6.47 -1.44 2.85
N TYR A 15 -5.22 -1.73 3.19
CA TYR A 15 -4.50 -2.84 2.58
C TYR A 15 -5.04 -4.20 3.00
N GLN A 16 -5.40 -4.37 4.27
CA GLN A 16 -6.06 -5.60 4.71
C GLN A 16 -7.37 -5.83 3.94
N GLN A 17 -8.19 -4.79 3.75
CA GLN A 17 -9.40 -4.90 2.93
C GLN A 17 -9.10 -5.29 1.48
N PHE A 18 -8.01 -4.77 0.90
CA PHE A 18 -7.58 -5.17 -0.45
C PHE A 18 -7.23 -6.67 -0.50
N VAL A 19 -6.50 -7.18 0.50
CA VAL A 19 -6.17 -8.61 0.62
C VAL A 19 -7.44 -9.44 0.82
N ASP A 20 -8.31 -9.07 1.74
CA ASP A 20 -9.57 -9.79 1.99
C ASP A 20 -10.42 -9.87 0.71
N ILE A 21 -10.46 -8.79 -0.09
CA ILE A 21 -11.17 -8.78 -1.36
C ILE A 21 -10.49 -9.70 -2.38
N SER A 22 -9.15 -9.74 -2.39
CA SER A 22 -8.38 -10.57 -3.30
C SER A 22 -8.64 -12.06 -3.12
N GLU A 23 -9.02 -12.50 -1.92
CA GLU A 23 -9.27 -13.90 -1.58
C GLU A 23 -10.70 -14.36 -1.89
N ARG A 24 -11.61 -13.42 -2.18
CA ARG A 24 -13.01 -13.74 -2.51
C ARG A 24 -13.12 -14.47 -3.85
N ASP A 25 -14.18 -15.26 -3.99
CA ASP A 25 -14.53 -15.99 -5.23
C ASP A 25 -15.92 -15.60 -5.79
N ASP A 26 -16.51 -14.50 -5.32
CA ASP A 26 -17.84 -14.06 -5.76
C ASP A 26 -17.80 -13.10 -6.97
N PRO A 27 -18.91 -12.94 -7.72
CA PRO A 27 -18.94 -12.10 -8.93
C PRO A 27 -18.57 -10.63 -8.73
N ARG A 28 -18.65 -10.09 -7.49
CA ARG A 28 -18.30 -8.69 -7.21
C ARG A 28 -16.81 -8.49 -6.97
N ARG A 29 -16.03 -9.55 -6.75
CA ARG A 29 -14.58 -9.53 -6.47
C ARG A 29 -13.81 -8.57 -7.38
N LYS A 30 -13.99 -8.68 -8.71
CA LYS A 30 -13.25 -7.86 -9.69
C LYS A 30 -13.55 -6.37 -9.56
N GLN A 31 -14.83 -6.01 -9.40
CA GLN A 31 -15.26 -4.62 -9.23
C GLN A 31 -14.75 -4.05 -7.90
N ASP A 32 -14.83 -4.84 -6.84
CA ASP A 32 -14.37 -4.45 -5.51
C ASP A 32 -12.84 -4.29 -5.50
N LEU A 33 -12.09 -5.14 -6.22
CA LEU A 33 -10.64 -4.99 -6.37
C LEU A 33 -10.27 -3.69 -7.09
N VAL A 34 -10.97 -3.31 -8.15
CA VAL A 34 -10.73 -2.03 -8.83
C VAL A 34 -10.94 -0.86 -7.87
N THR A 35 -12.00 -0.91 -7.07
CA THR A 35 -12.30 0.11 -6.06
C THR A 35 -11.24 0.14 -4.97
N ALA A 36 -10.87 -1.02 -4.42
CA ALA A 36 -9.85 -1.12 -3.38
C ALA A 36 -8.47 -0.64 -3.85
N ARG A 37 -8.08 -0.93 -5.10
CA ARG A 37 -6.84 -0.40 -5.70
C ARG A 37 -6.83 1.13 -5.69
N ARG A 38 -7.95 1.76 -6.04
CA ARG A 38 -8.07 3.22 -6.03
C ARG A 38 -7.95 3.78 -4.60
N VAL A 39 -8.70 3.22 -3.66
CA VAL A 39 -8.65 3.64 -2.24
C VAL A 39 -7.24 3.49 -1.67
N LEU A 40 -6.52 2.42 -2.03
CA LEU A 40 -5.14 2.21 -1.62
C LEU A 40 -4.19 3.29 -2.16
N GLN A 41 -4.33 3.64 -3.45
CA GLN A 41 -3.51 4.70 -4.06
C GLN A 41 -3.79 6.07 -3.44
N GLU A 42 -5.07 6.39 -3.19
CA GLU A 42 -5.49 7.61 -2.50
C GLU A 42 -4.92 7.66 -1.06
N GLY A 43 -4.96 6.54 -0.33
CA GLY A 43 -4.38 6.43 1.01
C GLY A 43 -2.86 6.64 1.05
N LEU A 44 -2.13 6.12 0.06
CA LEU A 44 -0.68 6.35 -0.09
C LEU A 44 -0.36 7.80 -0.43
N GLN A 45 -1.15 8.44 -1.30
CA GLN A 45 -0.99 9.85 -1.62
C GLN A 45 -1.25 10.73 -0.38
N GLN A 46 -2.30 10.44 0.38
CA GLN A 46 -2.61 11.18 1.60
C GLN A 46 -1.51 11.02 2.66
N LEU A 47 -0.93 9.82 2.79
CA LEU A 47 0.21 9.60 3.67
C LEU A 47 1.43 10.44 3.26
N GLU A 48 1.74 10.49 1.96
CA GLU A 48 2.84 11.30 1.44
C GLU A 48 2.66 12.79 1.76
N ILE A 49 1.45 13.32 1.57
CA ILE A 49 1.13 14.71 1.89
C ILE A 49 1.36 15.00 3.37
N ILE A 50 0.77 14.19 4.26
CA ILE A 50 0.88 14.37 5.71
C ILE A 50 2.32 14.28 6.19
N VAL A 51 3.11 13.34 5.64
CA VAL A 51 4.53 13.20 6.01
C VAL A 51 5.35 14.38 5.51
N LYS A 52 5.12 14.84 4.28
CA LYS A 52 5.82 16.02 3.73
C LYS A 52 5.53 17.27 4.56
N GLU A 53 4.26 17.55 4.85
CA GLU A 53 3.85 18.70 5.67
C GLU A 53 4.46 18.62 7.08
N ALA A 54 4.44 17.44 7.70
CA ALA A 54 4.96 17.29 9.06
C ALA A 54 6.50 17.39 9.15
N LEU A 55 7.21 17.13 8.06
CA LEU A 55 8.67 17.21 7.99
C LEU A 55 9.16 18.51 7.34
N GLU A 56 8.28 19.39 6.86
CA GLU A 56 8.66 20.67 6.24
C GLU A 56 9.41 21.58 7.23
N ASP A 57 8.93 21.63 8.48
CA ASP A 57 9.51 22.44 9.55
C ASP A 57 10.56 21.70 10.40
N MET A 58 10.79 20.40 10.13
CA MET A 58 11.76 19.58 10.85
C MET A 58 12.84 19.08 9.90
N PRO A 59 14.10 19.55 10.01
CA PRO A 59 15.18 19.15 9.12
C PRO A 59 15.68 17.74 9.47
N ASN A 60 14.86 16.72 9.25
CA ASN A 60 15.25 15.33 9.29
C ASN A 60 15.33 14.77 7.86
N ALA A 61 16.34 15.27 7.12
CA ALA A 61 16.57 14.92 5.72
C ALA A 61 16.86 13.43 5.51
N GLU A 62 17.29 12.71 6.55
CA GLU A 62 17.46 11.26 6.53
C GLU A 62 16.08 10.57 6.55
N LEU A 63 15.22 10.92 7.51
CA LEU A 63 13.87 10.35 7.61
C LEU A 63 13.04 10.60 6.35
N MET A 64 13.11 11.79 5.75
CA MET A 64 12.39 12.10 4.51
C MET A 64 12.90 11.29 3.30
N ARG A 65 14.21 11.04 3.25
CA ARG A 65 14.84 10.21 2.20
C ARG A 65 14.44 8.75 2.35
N ASP A 66 14.45 8.24 3.56
CA ASP A 66 14.01 6.86 3.87
C ASP A 66 12.53 6.69 3.53
N PHE A 67 11.69 7.65 3.92
CA PHE A 67 10.27 7.66 3.58
C PHE A 67 10.07 7.59 2.06
N SER A 68 10.73 8.48 1.32
CA SER A 68 10.61 8.57 -0.13
C SER A 68 11.09 7.30 -0.83
N THR A 69 12.20 6.73 -0.36
CA THR A 69 12.77 5.49 -0.91
C THR A 69 11.80 4.33 -0.74
N ARG A 70 11.27 4.14 0.47
CA ARG A 70 10.37 3.02 0.79
C ARG A 70 8.99 3.18 0.15
N LEU A 71 8.46 4.40 0.13
CA LEU A 71 7.21 4.70 -0.59
C LEU A 71 7.34 4.41 -2.08
N THR A 72 8.48 4.76 -2.69
CA THR A 72 8.77 4.47 -4.10
C THR A 72 8.85 2.96 -4.33
N GLN A 73 9.58 2.23 -3.48
CA GLN A 73 9.67 0.76 -3.56
C GLN A 73 8.29 0.11 -3.48
N LEU A 74 7.44 0.54 -2.54
CA LEU A 74 6.08 0.03 -2.41
C LEU A 74 5.23 0.34 -3.65
N ARG A 75 5.28 1.58 -4.17
CA ARG A 75 4.55 1.97 -5.39
C ARG A 75 4.98 1.14 -6.60
N SER A 76 6.28 0.89 -6.76
CA SER A 76 6.82 0.05 -7.83
C SER A 76 6.32 -1.40 -7.72
N SER A 77 6.35 -1.98 -6.51
CA SER A 77 5.83 -3.33 -6.26
C SER A 77 4.34 -3.43 -6.57
N LEU A 78 3.53 -2.45 -6.11
CA LEU A 78 2.10 -2.39 -6.42
C LEU A 78 1.84 -2.23 -7.92
N ALA A 79 2.56 -1.34 -8.60
CA ALA A 79 2.41 -1.14 -10.04
C ALA A 79 2.75 -2.40 -10.83
N TYR A 80 3.83 -3.10 -10.44
CA TYR A 80 4.21 -4.38 -11.05
C TYR A 80 3.14 -5.44 -10.88
N HIS A 81 2.63 -5.62 -9.65
CA HIS A 81 1.52 -6.55 -9.38
C HIS A 81 0.27 -6.19 -10.20
N GLN A 82 -0.15 -4.92 -10.18
CA GLN A 82 -1.37 -4.49 -10.86
C GLN A 82 -1.26 -4.55 -12.38
N GLY A 83 -0.06 -4.33 -12.94
CA GLY A 83 0.22 -4.45 -14.37
C GLY A 83 0.31 -5.90 -14.84
N SER A 84 0.87 -6.78 -14.01
CA SER A 84 0.94 -8.22 -14.29
C SER A 84 -0.43 -8.90 -14.12
N TRP A 85 -1.26 -8.37 -13.22
CA TRP A 85 -2.55 -8.93 -12.84
C TRP A 85 -3.70 -7.92 -13.00
N PRO A 86 -4.04 -7.54 -14.24
CA PRO A 86 -5.23 -6.73 -14.48
C PRO A 86 -6.48 -7.49 -14.04
N ALA A 87 -7.47 -6.79 -13.49
CA ALA A 87 -8.66 -7.40 -12.85
C ALA A 87 -9.43 -8.38 -13.75
N VAL A 88 -9.31 -8.25 -15.07
CA VAL A 88 -9.94 -9.17 -16.03
C VAL A 88 -9.26 -10.54 -16.09
N LEU A 89 -7.94 -10.63 -15.86
CA LEU A 89 -7.11 -11.84 -15.99
C LEU A 89 -6.84 -12.57 -14.65
N ILE A 90 -7.22 -12.00 -13.50
CA ILE A 90 -6.90 -12.56 -12.17
C ILE A 90 -7.51 -13.96 -11.89
N ASP A 91 -8.45 -14.41 -12.72
CA ASP A 91 -9.05 -15.73 -12.58
C ASP A 91 -8.36 -16.79 -13.46
N GLU A 92 -7.50 -16.38 -14.39
CA GLU A 92 -6.82 -17.28 -15.33
C GLU A 92 -5.68 -18.05 -14.66
N ASP A 93 -4.99 -17.41 -13.72
CA ASP A 93 -3.96 -18.03 -12.88
C ASP A 93 -4.07 -17.50 -11.44
N LYS A 94 -4.90 -18.18 -10.64
CA LYS A 94 -5.13 -17.82 -9.23
C LYS A 94 -3.86 -18.02 -8.38
N GLU A 95 -3.01 -18.98 -8.72
CA GLU A 95 -1.80 -19.28 -7.96
C GLU A 95 -0.74 -18.21 -8.20
N GLY A 96 -0.50 -17.83 -9.46
CA GLY A 96 0.40 -16.73 -9.81
C GLY A 96 -0.08 -15.39 -9.24
N TYR A 97 -1.40 -15.13 -9.28
CA TYR A 97 -1.97 -13.94 -8.66
C TYR A 97 -1.69 -13.87 -7.15
N ARG A 98 -1.88 -14.98 -6.43
CA ARG A 98 -1.61 -15.09 -4.99
C ARG A 98 -0.14 -14.92 -4.69
N ALA A 99 0.75 -15.61 -5.41
CA ALA A 99 2.19 -15.47 -5.22
C ALA A 99 2.66 -14.02 -5.41
N SER A 100 2.16 -13.34 -6.45
CA SER A 100 2.47 -11.92 -6.67
C SER A 100 1.88 -11.02 -5.59
N LEU A 101 0.71 -11.37 -5.03
CA LEU A 101 0.14 -10.63 -3.92
C LEU A 101 0.98 -10.78 -2.64
N ASP A 102 1.47 -11.99 -2.34
CA ASP A 102 2.31 -12.26 -1.16
C ASP A 102 3.61 -11.42 -1.19
N GLU A 103 4.22 -11.25 -2.36
CA GLU A 103 5.37 -10.36 -2.55
C GLU A 103 5.05 -8.90 -2.19
N VAL A 104 3.88 -8.41 -2.63
CA VAL A 104 3.41 -7.06 -2.28
C VAL A 104 3.12 -6.97 -0.78
N GLN A 105 2.53 -8.01 -0.18
CA GLN A 105 2.21 -8.04 1.25
C GLN A 105 3.47 -7.88 2.10
N GLN A 106 4.55 -8.57 1.72
CA GLN A 106 5.83 -8.44 2.42
C GLN A 106 6.37 -7.00 2.37
N VAL A 107 6.41 -6.39 1.18
CA VAL A 107 6.87 -5.00 1.01
C VAL A 107 5.98 -4.02 1.79
N PHE A 108 4.67 -4.26 1.80
CA PHE A 108 3.71 -3.44 2.52
C PHE A 108 3.90 -3.54 4.04
N ALA A 109 4.04 -4.76 4.56
CA ALA A 109 4.26 -5.02 5.97
C ALA A 109 5.56 -4.36 6.46
N ASP A 110 6.64 -4.47 5.68
CA ASP A 110 7.91 -3.82 5.98
C ASP A 110 7.80 -2.29 5.99
N PHE A 111 7.06 -1.72 5.04
CA PHE A 111 6.79 -0.28 5.01
C PHE A 111 6.00 0.20 6.23
N LEU A 112 4.91 -0.49 6.58
CA LEU A 112 4.10 -0.15 7.75
C LEU A 112 4.90 -0.29 9.06
N MET A 113 5.67 -1.38 9.20
CA MET A 113 6.46 -1.63 10.41
C MET A 113 7.52 -0.54 10.59
N TRP A 114 8.24 -0.21 9.52
CA TRP A 114 9.20 0.88 9.55
C TRP A 114 8.52 2.20 9.86
N GLY A 115 7.42 2.54 9.18
CA GLY A 115 6.69 3.79 9.39
C GLY A 115 6.22 3.97 10.83
N LYS A 116 5.64 2.92 11.42
CA LYS A 116 5.21 2.93 12.83
C LYS A 116 6.37 3.14 13.81
N LYS A 117 7.56 2.61 13.52
CA LYS A 117 8.76 2.80 14.38
C LYS A 117 9.37 4.18 14.20
N SER A 118 9.42 4.69 12.97
CA SER A 118 10.09 5.95 12.63
C SER A 118 9.28 7.19 12.96
N PHE A 119 7.95 7.07 13.03
CA PHE A 119 7.03 8.18 13.31
C PHE A 119 6.30 8.05 14.66
N GLN A 120 6.84 7.24 15.58
CA GLN A 120 6.38 7.12 16.97
C GLN A 120 6.62 8.40 17.78
#